data_AF-T0QIE6-F1
#
_entry.id   AF-T0QIE6-F1
#
_cell.length_a   1.000
_cell.length_b   1.000
_cell.length_c   1.000
_cell.angle_alpha   90.00
_cell.angle_beta   90.00
_cell.angle_gamma   90.00
#
_symmetry.space_group_name_H-M   'P 1'
#
loop_
_entity.id
_entity.type
_entity.pdbx_description
1 polymer ?
#
loop_
_entity_poly.entity_id
_entity_poly.type
_entity_poly.pdbx_seq_one_letter_code
_entity_poly.pdbx_strand_id
1 'polypeptide(L)'
;MAPFDAVVRGPKAPAPLARLHGLPYFVIAQIIFATNVFVLINWYGAIGALAGLGLGVLGSVLDALVSNSFGRNVLVLRYNGFSDWSVLCAMALALLGGQLMNVIVIEHLAGPAAVADLLAASSYTPWTLVGVLVNIGMSEVLFYKGHQFLHEMCPELHLMHHCCLRPTGSSNLISDPRDLAIELGGPGAILIMNHFLLWDEDATVLLLSYLFVTWYYTITHHEWLATYHIKHHTRLDAVYTVYINQRGDARLDKIKNLLKRPPKHVLQ
;
A
#
# COMPACT_ATOMS: atom_id res chain seq x y z
N MET A 1 23.23 -15.70 6.72
CA MET A 1 22.07 -15.12 7.43
C MET A 1 21.18 -14.52 6.37
N ALA A 2 19.90 -14.88 6.35
CA ALA A 2 18.93 -14.32 5.42
C ALA A 2 18.49 -12.92 5.91
N PRO A 3 18.13 -11.98 5.00
CA PRO A 3 17.80 -10.60 5.35
C PRO A 3 16.76 -10.43 6.47
N PHE A 4 15.80 -11.35 6.59
CA PHE A 4 14.73 -11.24 7.58
C PHE A 4 14.92 -12.10 8.84
N ASP A 5 16.07 -12.75 9.02
CA ASP A 5 16.32 -13.56 10.23
C ASP A 5 16.25 -12.72 11.51
N ALA A 6 16.58 -11.43 11.45
CA ALA A 6 16.53 -10.51 12.60
C ALA A 6 15.10 -10.11 13.02
N VAL A 7 14.10 -10.33 12.15
CA VAL A 7 12.70 -9.91 12.39
C VAL A 7 11.77 -11.11 12.61
N VAL A 8 12.23 -12.32 12.26
CA VAL A 8 11.58 -13.57 12.66
C VAL A 8 11.91 -13.85 14.12
N ARG A 9 10.89 -13.82 14.97
CA ARG A 9 11.03 -13.91 16.43
C ARG A 9 10.28 -15.12 16.95
N GLY A 10 10.76 -15.65 18.08
CA GLY A 10 10.10 -16.77 18.75
C GLY A 10 8.72 -16.39 19.31
N PRO A 11 7.88 -17.41 19.61
CA PRO A 11 6.50 -17.28 20.07
C PRO A 11 6.15 -16.17 21.04
N LYS A 12 6.99 -16.05 22.05
CA LYS A 12 6.77 -15.19 23.22
C LYS A 12 7.72 -13.99 23.21
N ALA A 13 8.59 -13.88 22.21
CA ALA A 13 9.53 -12.78 22.11
C ALA A 13 8.78 -11.54 21.58
N PRO A 14 8.72 -10.43 22.35
CA PRO A 14 8.17 -9.19 21.84
C PRO A 14 9.09 -8.62 20.74
N ALA A 15 8.51 -7.81 19.86
CA ALA A 15 9.30 -7.00 18.95
C ALA A 15 10.16 -5.99 19.77
N PRO A 16 11.37 -5.61 19.32
CA PRO A 16 12.27 -4.70 20.05
C PRO A 16 11.62 -3.39 20.47
N LEU A 17 10.70 -2.88 19.66
CA LEU A 17 9.97 -1.63 19.89
C LEU A 17 8.48 -1.88 20.12
N ALA A 18 8.10 -3.04 20.67
CA ALA A 18 6.70 -3.40 20.91
C ALA A 18 5.92 -2.37 21.76
N ARG A 19 6.60 -1.56 22.58
CA ARG A 19 6.00 -0.44 23.33
C ARG A 19 5.38 0.65 22.44
N LEU A 20 5.79 0.74 21.18
CA LEU A 20 5.26 1.70 20.21
C LEU A 20 4.06 1.13 19.42
N HIS A 21 3.75 -0.16 19.57
CA HIS A 21 2.70 -0.82 18.80
C HIS A 21 1.33 -0.18 19.02
N GLY A 22 0.47 -0.22 18.00
CA GLY A 22 -0.86 0.39 18.02
C GLY A 22 -0.85 1.85 17.58
N LEU A 23 -1.54 2.71 18.33
CA LEU A 23 -1.71 4.13 18.00
C LEU A 23 -0.39 4.90 17.86
N PRO A 24 0.63 4.75 18.73
CA PRO A 24 1.87 5.52 18.59
C PRO A 24 2.58 5.24 17.26
N TYR A 25 2.74 3.97 16.89
CA TYR A 25 3.31 3.58 15.61
C TYR A 25 2.45 4.03 14.43
N PHE A 26 1.13 3.91 14.53
CA PHE A 26 0.22 4.43 13.51
C PHE A 26 0.48 5.92 13.23
N VAL A 27 0.54 6.74 14.29
CA VAL A 27 0.80 8.19 14.17
C VAL A 27 2.18 8.44 13.55
N ILE A 28 3.21 7.71 13.97
CA ILE A 28 4.56 7.84 13.37
C ILE A 28 4.53 7.49 11.88
N ALA A 29 3.84 6.41 11.49
CA ALA A 29 3.69 6.04 10.08
C ALA A 29 2.96 7.12 9.28
N GLN A 30 1.93 7.75 9.85
CA GLN A 30 1.24 8.88 9.20
C GLN A 30 2.15 10.10 9.05
N ILE A 31 2.99 10.39 10.04
CA ILE A 31 3.98 11.49 9.97
C ILE A 31 5.04 11.21 8.91
N ILE A 32 5.53 9.97 8.79
CA ILE A 32 6.47 9.58 7.74
C ILE A 32 5.85 9.79 6.36
N PHE A 33 4.62 9.30 6.15
CA PHE A 33 3.89 9.50 4.90
C PHE A 33 3.69 10.99 4.60
N ALA A 34 3.15 11.75 5.55
CA ALA A 34 2.90 13.18 5.40
C ALA A 34 4.19 13.98 5.16
N THR A 35 5.30 13.59 5.77
CA THR A 35 6.62 14.21 5.53
C THR A 35 7.08 13.91 4.11
N ASN A 36 6.97 12.65 3.68
CA ASN A 36 7.32 12.25 2.32
C ASN A 36 6.47 12.96 1.26
N VAL A 37 5.19 13.17 1.56
CA VAL A 37 4.26 13.83 0.64
C VAL A 37 4.38 15.34 0.70
N PHE A 38 4.24 16.00 1.85
CA PHE A 38 4.06 17.46 1.95
C PHE A 38 5.33 18.24 2.31
N VAL A 39 6.33 17.60 2.93
CA VAL A 39 7.55 18.31 3.34
C VAL A 39 8.63 18.15 2.28
N LEU A 40 8.84 16.92 1.82
CA LEU A 40 9.80 16.65 0.76
C LEU A 40 9.34 17.20 -0.58
N ILE A 41 8.06 17.57 -0.74
CA ILE A 41 7.44 18.15 -1.95
C ILE A 41 8.23 19.30 -2.57
N ASN A 42 8.76 20.19 -1.72
CA ASN A 42 9.51 21.37 -2.14
C ASN A 42 10.91 21.01 -2.69
N TRP A 43 11.27 19.74 -2.61
CA TRP A 43 12.51 19.15 -3.07
C TRP A 43 12.26 17.98 -4.03
N TYR A 44 11.00 17.75 -4.45
CA TYR A 44 10.70 16.71 -5.45
C TYR A 44 11.44 17.04 -6.75
N GLY A 45 11.94 15.98 -7.39
CA GLY A 45 13.21 15.97 -8.08
C GLY A 45 14.09 14.85 -7.49
N ALA A 46 15.34 14.71 -7.94
CA ALA A 46 16.18 13.58 -7.55
C ALA A 46 16.42 13.51 -6.02
N ILE A 47 16.61 14.65 -5.35
CA ILE A 47 16.93 14.71 -3.92
C ILE A 47 15.72 14.33 -3.06
N GLY A 48 14.55 14.91 -3.33
CA GLY A 48 13.31 14.56 -2.63
C GLY A 48 12.93 13.10 -2.79
N ALA A 49 13.08 12.55 -4.01
CA ALA A 49 12.86 11.12 -4.26
C ALA A 49 13.82 10.22 -3.47
N LEU A 50 15.12 10.56 -3.41
CA LEU A 50 16.10 9.81 -2.62
C LEU A 50 15.81 9.89 -1.11
N ALA A 51 15.48 11.08 -0.60
CA ALA A 51 15.08 11.25 0.79
C ALA A 51 13.79 10.46 1.10
N GLY A 52 12.84 10.45 0.18
CA GLY A 52 11.59 9.71 0.27
C GLY A 52 11.79 8.19 0.27
N LEU A 53 12.71 7.68 -0.56
CA LEU A 53 13.16 6.28 -0.49
C LEU A 53 13.75 5.96 0.89
N GLY A 54 14.60 6.83 1.41
CA GLY A 54 15.16 6.71 2.76
C GLY A 54 14.06 6.63 3.82
N LEU A 55 13.06 7.51 3.77
CA LEU A 55 11.90 7.47 4.67
C LEU A 55 11.07 6.18 4.53
N GLY A 56 10.86 5.69 3.31
CA GLY A 56 10.16 4.43 3.06
C GLY A 56 10.89 3.21 3.65
N VAL A 57 12.23 3.17 3.50
CA VAL A 57 13.07 2.14 4.12
C VAL A 57 13.00 2.25 5.64
N LEU A 58 13.14 3.45 6.20
CA LEU A 58 13.03 3.68 7.64
C LEU A 58 11.66 3.25 8.19
N GLY A 59 10.57 3.57 7.48
CA GLY A 59 9.22 3.15 7.83
C GLY A 59 9.05 1.63 7.84
N SER A 60 9.63 0.95 6.84
CA SER A 60 9.59 -0.52 6.74
C SER A 60 10.41 -1.20 7.84
N VAL A 61 11.59 -0.65 8.17
CA VAL A 61 12.42 -1.12 9.28
C VAL A 61 11.70 -0.89 10.61
N LEU A 62 11.08 0.28 10.80
CA LEU A 62 10.30 0.59 11.99
C LEU A 62 9.14 -0.38 12.15
N ASP A 63 8.38 -0.65 11.09
CA ASP A 63 7.30 -1.66 11.07
C ASP A 63 7.80 -3.01 11.57
N ALA A 64 8.91 -3.49 11.02
CA ALA A 64 9.49 -4.78 11.40
C ALA A 64 10.03 -4.83 12.84
N LEU A 65 10.42 -3.68 13.41
CA LEU A 65 10.89 -3.55 14.80
C LEU A 65 9.76 -3.37 15.81
N VAL A 66 8.60 -2.84 15.39
CA VAL A 66 7.43 -2.61 16.24
C VAL A 66 6.46 -3.78 16.19
N SER A 67 6.25 -4.36 15.02
CA SER A 67 5.24 -5.38 14.77
C SER A 67 5.82 -6.79 14.75
N ASN A 68 5.22 -7.68 15.55
CA ASN A 68 5.46 -9.12 15.41
C ASN A 68 4.74 -9.70 14.19
N SER A 69 3.72 -9.03 13.65
CA SER A 69 2.97 -9.48 12.47
C SER A 69 3.88 -9.55 11.24
N PHE A 70 4.81 -8.60 11.08
CA PHE A 70 5.79 -8.61 9.98
C PHE A 70 6.60 -9.92 9.95
N GLY A 71 7.24 -10.28 11.06
CA GLY A 71 8.04 -11.51 11.15
C GLY A 71 7.21 -12.78 10.92
N ARG A 72 5.93 -12.76 11.31
CA ARG A 72 5.01 -13.87 11.06
C ARG A 72 4.60 -13.97 9.58
N ASN A 73 4.43 -12.85 8.89
CA ASN A 73 4.22 -12.85 7.43
C ASN A 73 5.45 -13.41 6.70
N VAL A 74 6.67 -13.07 7.15
CA VAL A 74 7.91 -13.66 6.60
C VAL A 74 7.91 -15.19 6.74
N LEU A 75 7.48 -15.74 7.87
CA LEU A 75 7.36 -17.19 8.04
C LEU A 75 6.36 -17.82 7.05
N VAL A 76 5.23 -17.16 6.81
CA VAL A 76 4.22 -17.62 5.83
C VAL A 76 4.78 -17.53 4.41
N LEU A 77 5.45 -16.44 4.05
CA LEU A 77 6.12 -16.27 2.76
C LEU A 77 7.13 -17.39 2.48
N ARG A 78 8.03 -17.65 3.45
CA ARG A 78 9.01 -18.74 3.38
C ARG A 78 8.33 -20.11 3.19
N TYR A 79 7.24 -20.36 3.92
CA TYR A 79 6.49 -21.62 3.81
C TYR A 79 5.78 -21.80 2.45
N ASN A 80 5.49 -20.70 1.76
CA ASN A 80 4.95 -20.69 0.40
C ASN A 80 6.04 -20.69 -0.69
N GLY A 81 7.32 -20.75 -0.30
CA GLY A 81 8.45 -20.89 -1.22
C GLY A 81 9.10 -19.56 -1.65
N PHE A 82 8.67 -18.43 -1.10
CA PHE A 82 9.31 -17.15 -1.36
C PHE A 82 10.60 -17.01 -0.54
N SER A 83 11.70 -16.68 -1.20
CA SER A 83 12.96 -16.40 -0.52
C SER A 83 12.96 -14.98 0.04
N ASP A 84 13.68 -14.75 1.14
CA ASP A 84 13.85 -13.40 1.72
C ASP A 84 14.36 -12.38 0.69
N TRP A 85 15.26 -12.80 -0.20
CA TRP A 85 15.77 -11.93 -1.25
C TRP A 85 14.69 -11.56 -2.27
N SER A 86 13.83 -12.51 -2.67
CA SER A 86 12.71 -12.20 -3.57
C SER A 86 11.72 -11.20 -2.95
N VAL A 87 11.43 -11.35 -1.65
CA VAL A 87 10.56 -10.43 -0.91
C VAL A 87 11.21 -9.05 -0.76
N LEU A 88 12.50 -8.99 -0.43
CA LEU A 88 13.23 -7.73 -0.34
C LEU A 88 13.30 -7.00 -1.69
N CYS A 89 13.52 -7.74 -2.78
CA CYS A 89 13.49 -7.19 -4.14
C CYS A 89 12.10 -6.64 -4.50
N ALA A 90 11.02 -7.35 -4.16
CA ALA A 90 9.65 -6.86 -4.35
C ALA A 90 9.42 -5.56 -3.58
N MET A 91 9.81 -5.51 -2.30
CA MET A 91 9.70 -4.30 -1.48
C MET A 91 10.49 -3.12 -2.06
N ALA A 92 11.71 -3.37 -2.53
CA ALA A 92 12.55 -2.34 -3.15
C ALA A 92 11.91 -1.81 -4.45
N LEU A 93 11.40 -2.70 -5.31
CA LEU A 93 10.73 -2.30 -6.55
C LEU A 93 9.44 -1.53 -6.28
N ALA A 94 8.64 -1.94 -5.29
CA ALA A 94 7.44 -1.22 -4.88
C ALA A 94 7.76 0.18 -4.38
N LEU A 95 8.79 0.33 -3.54
CA LEU A 95 9.27 1.63 -3.06
C LEU A 95 9.78 2.52 -4.21
N LEU A 96 10.62 1.97 -5.10
CA LEU A 96 11.12 2.69 -6.27
C LEU A 96 9.99 3.14 -7.20
N GLY A 97 9.04 2.24 -7.49
CA GLY A 97 7.87 2.53 -8.31
C GLY A 97 7.00 3.62 -7.69
N GLY A 98 6.71 3.54 -6.39
CA GLY A 98 5.94 4.56 -5.68
C GLY A 98 6.62 5.93 -5.70
N GLN A 99 7.93 6.00 -5.52
CA GLN A 99 8.66 7.27 -5.57
C GLN A 99 8.77 7.83 -6.99
N LEU A 100 8.93 6.97 -8.00
CA LEU A 100 8.86 7.38 -9.40
C LEU A 100 7.48 7.98 -9.72
N MET A 101 6.39 7.34 -9.28
CA MET A 101 5.04 7.86 -9.47
C MET A 101 4.82 9.18 -8.74
N ASN A 102 5.35 9.33 -7.52
CA ASN A 102 5.30 10.61 -6.83
C ASN A 102 6.03 11.69 -7.63
N VAL A 103 7.22 11.44 -8.17
CA VAL A 103 7.93 12.40 -9.03
C VAL A 103 7.08 12.76 -10.25
N ILE A 104 6.50 11.78 -10.94
CA ILE A 104 5.65 12.06 -12.10
C ILE A 104 4.45 12.94 -11.72
N VAL A 105 3.68 12.54 -10.71
CA VAL A 105 2.43 13.23 -10.37
C VAL A 105 2.68 14.58 -9.71
N ILE A 106 3.59 14.65 -8.76
CA ILE A 106 3.81 15.82 -7.92
C ILE A 106 4.70 16.85 -8.62
N GLU A 107 5.86 16.41 -9.13
CA GLU A 107 6.82 17.34 -9.74
C GLU A 107 6.41 17.73 -11.16
N HIS A 108 6.02 16.74 -11.97
CA HIS A 108 5.86 16.96 -13.41
C HIS A 108 4.43 17.30 -13.85
N LEU A 109 3.40 16.70 -13.24
CA LEU A 109 2.01 16.95 -13.64
C LEU A 109 1.37 18.08 -12.86
N ALA A 110 1.46 18.06 -11.53
CA ALA A 110 0.83 19.08 -10.69
C ALA A 110 1.71 20.32 -10.48
N GLY A 111 3.02 20.09 -10.30
CA GLY A 111 3.99 21.12 -9.99
C GLY A 111 4.04 21.50 -8.48
N PRO A 112 5.17 22.01 -7.98
CA PRO A 112 5.35 22.34 -6.57
C PRO A 112 4.36 23.36 -6.01
N ALA A 113 3.92 24.32 -6.84
CA ALA A 113 2.98 25.38 -6.43
C ALA A 113 1.59 24.82 -6.07
N ALA A 114 1.08 23.87 -6.86
CA ALA A 114 -0.23 23.27 -6.64
C ALA A 114 -0.34 22.53 -5.29
N VAL A 115 0.79 22.11 -4.73
CA VAL A 115 0.84 21.42 -3.44
C VAL A 115 0.69 22.42 -2.30
N ALA A 116 1.34 23.59 -2.40
CA ALA A 116 1.11 24.66 -1.43
C ALA A 116 -0.37 25.08 -1.44
N ASP A 117 -0.98 25.10 -2.62
CA ASP A 117 -2.39 25.41 -2.82
C ASP A 117 -3.33 24.37 -2.19
N LEU A 118 -2.91 23.13 -1.96
CA LEU A 118 -3.72 22.16 -1.20
C LEU A 118 -4.01 22.63 0.24
N LEU A 119 -3.20 23.51 0.81
CA LEU A 119 -3.44 24.07 2.14
C LEU A 119 -4.36 25.30 2.11
N ALA A 120 -4.60 25.87 0.92
CA ALA A 120 -5.45 27.03 0.76
C ALA A 120 -6.91 26.61 0.57
N ALA A 121 -7.80 27.09 1.46
CA ALA A 121 -9.23 26.81 1.37
C ALA A 121 -9.86 27.29 0.03
N SER A 122 -9.27 28.31 -0.59
CA SER A 122 -9.69 28.84 -1.89
C SER A 122 -9.53 27.86 -3.06
N SER A 123 -8.67 26.84 -2.92
CA SER A 123 -8.44 25.82 -3.94
C SER A 123 -9.58 24.80 -4.01
N TYR A 124 -10.48 24.79 -3.03
CA TYR A 124 -11.57 23.83 -2.92
C TYR A 124 -12.89 24.45 -3.38
N THR A 125 -13.28 24.13 -4.61
CA THR A 125 -14.60 24.46 -5.14
C THR A 125 -15.53 23.24 -5.11
N PRO A 126 -16.86 23.41 -5.22
CA PRO A 126 -17.77 22.28 -5.43
C PRO A 126 -17.37 21.40 -6.62
N TRP A 127 -16.81 22.01 -7.68
CA TRP A 127 -16.31 21.29 -8.85
C TRP A 127 -15.10 20.40 -8.52
N THR A 128 -14.15 20.93 -7.74
CA THR A 128 -12.99 20.18 -7.24
C THR A 128 -13.45 18.94 -6.44
N LEU A 129 -14.44 19.11 -5.56
CA LEU A 129 -14.99 18.00 -4.77
C LEU A 129 -15.67 16.94 -5.66
N VAL A 130 -16.43 17.36 -6.66
CA VAL A 130 -17.04 16.44 -7.64
C VAL A 130 -15.95 15.68 -8.39
N GLY A 131 -14.91 16.37 -8.87
CA GLY A 131 -13.81 15.73 -9.60
C GLY A 131 -13.09 14.67 -8.78
N VAL A 132 -12.83 14.96 -7.52
CA VAL A 132 -12.18 14.03 -6.58
C VAL A 132 -13.08 12.82 -6.30
N LEU A 133 -14.39 13.01 -6.09
CA LEU A 133 -15.32 11.91 -5.88
C LEU A 133 -15.46 11.01 -7.11
N VAL A 134 -15.51 11.58 -8.31
CA VAL A 134 -15.53 10.81 -9.57
C VAL A 134 -14.25 9.99 -9.72
N ASN A 135 -13.09 10.61 -9.48
CA ASN A 135 -11.80 9.94 -9.52
C ASN A 135 -11.74 8.77 -8.52
N ILE A 136 -12.11 8.98 -7.25
CA ILE A 136 -12.14 7.92 -6.24
C ILE A 136 -13.09 6.78 -6.66
N GLY A 137 -14.28 7.12 -7.17
CA GLY A 137 -15.24 6.13 -7.66
C GLY A 137 -14.69 5.27 -8.81
N MET A 138 -14.02 5.90 -9.78
CA MET A 138 -13.39 5.18 -10.90
C MET A 138 -12.19 4.34 -10.44
N SER A 139 -11.35 4.87 -9.55
CA SER A 139 -10.23 4.14 -8.95
C SER A 139 -10.71 2.91 -8.17
N GLU A 140 -11.80 2.99 -7.40
CA GLU A 140 -12.37 1.83 -6.69
C GLU A 140 -12.90 0.77 -7.65
N VAL A 141 -13.58 1.17 -8.74
CA VAL A 141 -14.07 0.21 -9.73
C VAL A 141 -12.90 -0.53 -10.37
N LEU A 142 -11.81 0.17 -10.72
CA LEU A 142 -10.61 -0.45 -11.27
C LEU A 142 -9.89 -1.32 -10.25
N PHE A 143 -9.77 -0.87 -8.99
CA PHE A 143 -9.23 -1.69 -7.91
C PHE A 143 -10.02 -2.99 -7.78
N TYR A 144 -11.34 -2.88 -7.63
CA TYR A 144 -12.23 -4.03 -7.47
C TYR A 144 -12.05 -5.03 -8.61
N LYS A 145 -12.05 -4.55 -9.86
CA LYS A 145 -11.91 -5.41 -11.04
C LYS A 145 -10.51 -5.99 -11.18
N GLY A 146 -9.47 -5.22 -10.91
CA GLY A 146 -8.09 -5.69 -10.91
C GLY A 146 -7.85 -6.74 -9.83
N HIS A 147 -8.28 -6.46 -8.61
CA HIS A 147 -8.16 -7.35 -7.46
C HIS A 147 -9.00 -8.63 -7.65
N GLN A 148 -10.24 -8.51 -8.16
CA GLN A 148 -11.05 -9.67 -8.56
C GLN A 148 -10.31 -10.53 -9.61
N PHE A 149 -9.76 -9.89 -10.66
CA PHE A 149 -9.00 -10.58 -11.70
C PHE A 149 -7.77 -11.30 -11.12
N LEU A 150 -7.06 -10.68 -10.19
CA LEU A 150 -5.93 -11.28 -9.48
C LEU A 150 -6.35 -12.52 -8.68
N HIS A 151 -7.48 -12.49 -7.99
CA HIS A 151 -7.99 -13.66 -7.25
C HIS A 151 -8.49 -14.80 -8.14
N GLU A 152 -9.11 -14.47 -9.28
CA GLU A 152 -9.85 -15.44 -10.09
C GLU A 152 -9.04 -15.97 -11.28
N MET A 153 -8.16 -15.17 -11.88
CA MET A 153 -7.53 -15.46 -13.17
C MET A 153 -6.01 -15.63 -13.07
N CYS A 154 -5.33 -14.87 -12.22
CA CYS A 154 -3.89 -14.98 -11.99
C CYS A 154 -3.50 -14.99 -10.49
N PRO A 155 -4.10 -15.91 -9.70
CA PRO A 155 -3.91 -15.98 -8.24
C PRO A 155 -2.47 -16.21 -7.80
N GLU A 156 -1.62 -16.76 -8.67
CA GLU A 156 -0.19 -16.94 -8.41
C GLU A 156 0.56 -15.62 -8.29
N LEU A 157 0.13 -14.57 -9.00
CA LEU A 157 0.75 -13.24 -8.94
C LEU A 157 0.49 -12.56 -7.60
N HIS A 158 -0.72 -12.76 -7.07
CA HIS A 158 -1.19 -12.10 -5.86
C HIS A 158 -0.94 -12.93 -4.59
N LEU A 159 -0.44 -14.17 -4.76
CA LEU A 159 -0.12 -15.07 -3.65
C LEU A 159 0.94 -14.49 -2.70
N MET A 160 1.94 -13.77 -3.22
CA MET A 160 2.96 -13.14 -2.38
C MET A 160 2.32 -12.15 -1.40
N HIS A 161 1.42 -11.30 -1.91
CA HIS A 161 0.69 -10.34 -1.10
C HIS A 161 -0.21 -11.01 -0.07
N HIS A 162 -0.95 -12.05 -0.46
CA HIS A 162 -1.81 -12.82 0.46
C HIS A 162 -1.08 -13.74 1.43
N CYS A 163 0.24 -13.93 1.29
CA CYS A 163 1.05 -14.51 2.35
C CYS A 163 1.16 -13.58 3.57
N CYS A 164 0.87 -12.28 3.40
CA CYS A 164 0.77 -11.32 4.49
C CYS A 164 -0.56 -11.45 5.27
N LEU A 165 -0.82 -12.64 5.80
CA LEU A 165 -2.05 -12.98 6.55
C LEU A 165 -2.32 -12.08 7.78
N ARG A 166 -1.32 -11.34 8.24
CA ARG A 166 -1.44 -10.31 9.27
C ARG A 166 -0.89 -9.00 8.71
N PRO A 167 -1.66 -8.28 7.88
CA PRO A 167 -1.16 -7.09 7.21
C PRO A 167 -0.58 -6.09 8.19
N THR A 168 0.56 -5.53 7.81
CA THR A 168 1.26 -4.45 8.50
C THR A 168 1.49 -3.29 7.53
N GLY A 169 2.05 -2.18 8.01
CA GLY A 169 2.36 -1.03 7.14
C GLY A 169 3.20 -1.40 5.91
N SER A 170 4.13 -2.34 6.06
CA SER A 170 4.99 -2.82 4.97
C SER A 170 4.36 -3.87 4.06
N SER A 171 3.19 -4.43 4.41
CA SER A 171 2.55 -5.45 3.56
C SER A 171 2.13 -4.88 2.18
N ASN A 172 1.93 -3.56 2.10
CA ASN A 172 1.75 -2.82 0.84
C ASN A 172 2.93 -2.95 -0.13
N LEU A 173 4.13 -3.25 0.39
CA LEU A 173 5.37 -3.36 -0.39
C LEU A 173 5.68 -4.81 -0.76
N ILE A 174 4.96 -5.78 -0.19
CA ILE A 174 5.20 -7.20 -0.39
C ILE A 174 4.17 -7.70 -1.40
N SER A 175 4.49 -7.57 -2.68
CA SER A 175 3.66 -8.03 -3.80
C SER A 175 4.51 -8.29 -5.04
N ASP A 176 4.04 -9.13 -5.95
CA ASP A 176 4.67 -9.24 -7.27
C ASP A 176 4.58 -7.86 -7.97
N PRO A 177 5.61 -7.39 -8.69
CA PRO A 177 5.53 -6.09 -9.37
C PRO A 177 4.35 -5.97 -10.34
N ARG A 178 3.92 -7.08 -10.95
CA ARG A 178 2.75 -7.13 -11.85
C ARG A 178 1.43 -7.06 -11.08
N ASP A 179 1.41 -7.67 -9.90
CA ASP A 179 0.30 -7.56 -8.95
C ASP A 179 0.11 -6.09 -8.54
N LEU A 180 1.18 -5.44 -8.07
CA LEU A 180 1.18 -4.02 -7.73
C LEU A 180 0.75 -3.12 -8.90
N ALA A 181 1.18 -3.43 -10.13
CA ALA A 181 0.80 -2.67 -11.31
C ALA A 181 -0.70 -2.77 -11.63
N ILE A 182 -1.34 -3.91 -11.34
CA ILE A 182 -2.78 -4.11 -11.56
C ILE A 182 -3.57 -3.50 -10.39
N GLU A 183 -3.24 -3.90 -9.16
CA GLU A 183 -3.98 -3.56 -7.96
C GLU A 183 -3.88 -2.07 -7.62
N LEU A 184 -2.68 -1.48 -7.69
CA LEU A 184 -2.45 -0.07 -7.36
C LEU A 184 -2.15 0.79 -8.59
N GLY A 185 -1.38 0.25 -9.55
CA GLY A 185 -1.02 0.97 -10.76
C GLY A 185 -2.22 1.30 -11.66
N GLY A 186 -3.20 0.41 -11.77
CA GLY A 186 -4.45 0.65 -12.50
C GLY A 186 -5.24 1.84 -11.93
N PRO A 187 -5.59 1.81 -10.62
CA PRO A 187 -6.21 2.94 -9.94
C PRO A 187 -5.41 4.25 -9.99
N GLY A 188 -4.07 4.18 -10.04
CA GLY A 188 -3.22 5.37 -10.23
C GLY A 188 -3.24 5.92 -11.67
N ALA A 189 -3.18 5.03 -12.67
CA ALA A 189 -3.17 5.40 -14.07
C ALA A 189 -4.45 6.13 -14.49
N ILE A 190 -5.61 5.72 -13.96
CA ILE A 190 -6.88 6.39 -14.29
C ILE A 190 -6.92 7.83 -13.78
N LEU A 191 -6.27 8.14 -12.65
CA LEU A 191 -6.18 9.52 -12.15
C LEU A 191 -5.40 10.40 -13.12
N ILE A 192 -4.28 9.90 -13.64
CA ILE A 192 -3.46 10.60 -14.63
C ILE A 192 -4.22 10.78 -15.94
N MET A 193 -4.92 9.73 -16.40
CA MET A 193 -5.75 9.85 -17.61
C MET A 193 -6.85 10.89 -17.43
N ASN A 194 -7.60 10.84 -16.32
CA ASN A 194 -8.69 11.76 -16.06
C ASN A 194 -8.21 13.21 -15.91
N HIS A 195 -7.00 13.45 -15.39
CA HIS A 195 -6.40 14.77 -15.33
C HIS A 195 -6.37 15.45 -16.71
N PHE A 196 -5.98 14.71 -17.76
CA PHE A 196 -5.98 15.24 -19.13
C PHE A 196 -7.35 15.18 -19.82
N LEU A 197 -8.15 14.14 -19.57
CA LEU A 197 -9.36 13.86 -20.35
C LEU A 197 -10.64 14.49 -19.77
N LEU A 198 -10.72 14.65 -18.45
CA LEU A 198 -11.94 15.09 -17.75
C LEU A 198 -11.77 16.40 -16.99
N TRP A 199 -10.55 16.69 -16.52
CA TRP A 199 -10.31 17.77 -15.57
C TRP A 199 -9.49 18.93 -16.13
N ASP A 200 -9.26 18.98 -17.44
CA ASP A 200 -8.53 20.07 -18.12
C ASP A 200 -7.22 20.44 -17.41
N GLU A 201 -6.47 19.42 -16.99
CA GLU A 201 -5.21 19.56 -16.26
C GLU A 201 -5.33 20.25 -14.89
N ASP A 202 -6.48 20.13 -14.21
CA ASP A 202 -6.65 20.59 -12.82
C ASP A 202 -5.73 19.79 -11.87
N ALA A 203 -4.66 20.45 -11.43
CA ALA A 203 -3.64 19.91 -10.53
C ALA A 203 -4.19 19.62 -9.12
N THR A 204 -5.17 20.39 -8.64
CA THR A 204 -5.75 20.20 -7.30
C THR A 204 -6.57 18.92 -7.26
N VAL A 205 -7.40 18.68 -8.28
CA VAL A 205 -8.17 17.44 -8.41
C VAL A 205 -7.24 16.24 -8.52
N LEU A 206 -6.20 16.31 -9.35
CA LEU A 206 -5.21 15.24 -9.50
C LEU A 206 -4.51 14.93 -8.18
N LEU A 207 -3.90 15.95 -7.55
CA LEU A 207 -3.14 15.77 -6.32
C LEU A 207 -4.02 15.23 -5.18
N LEU A 208 -5.18 15.83 -4.94
CA LEU A 208 -6.03 15.40 -3.83
C LEU A 208 -6.50 13.96 -4.03
N SER A 209 -6.87 13.59 -5.26
CA SER A 209 -7.27 12.22 -5.59
C SER A 209 -6.10 11.24 -5.43
N TYR A 210 -4.91 11.59 -5.93
CA TYR A 210 -3.72 10.76 -5.86
C TYR A 210 -3.26 10.54 -4.41
N LEU A 211 -3.21 11.60 -3.62
CA LEU A 211 -2.86 11.52 -2.20
C LEU A 211 -3.91 10.72 -1.43
N PHE A 212 -5.20 10.90 -1.72
CA PHE A 212 -6.23 10.10 -1.09
C PHE A 212 -6.06 8.60 -1.38
N VAL A 213 -5.90 8.21 -2.65
CA VAL A 213 -5.73 6.81 -3.05
C VAL A 213 -4.49 6.19 -2.41
N THR A 214 -3.33 6.85 -2.51
CA THR A 214 -2.06 6.33 -1.97
C THR A 214 -2.02 6.29 -0.45
N TRP A 215 -2.54 7.32 0.22
CA TRP A 215 -2.58 7.39 1.67
C TRP A 215 -3.59 6.39 2.25
N TYR A 216 -4.79 6.32 1.68
CA TYR A 216 -5.80 5.37 2.14
C TYR A 216 -5.35 3.92 1.94
N TYR A 217 -4.70 3.61 0.81
CA TYR A 217 -4.12 2.30 0.58
C TYR A 217 -3.14 1.91 1.71
N THR A 218 -2.26 2.83 2.10
CA THR A 218 -1.33 2.65 3.24
C THR A 218 -2.08 2.40 4.55
N ILE A 219 -3.10 3.21 4.82
CA ILE A 219 -3.94 3.13 6.02
C ILE A 219 -4.65 1.77 6.12
N THR A 220 -5.17 1.26 5.01
CA THR A 220 -5.99 0.03 5.00
C THR A 220 -5.21 -1.24 5.30
N HIS A 221 -3.89 -1.20 5.22
CA HIS A 221 -2.99 -2.30 5.58
C HIS A 221 -2.37 -2.15 6.97
N HIS A 222 -2.67 -1.06 7.68
CA HIS A 222 -2.10 -0.82 9.00
C HIS A 222 -2.85 -1.64 10.06
N GLU A 223 -2.14 -2.53 10.75
CA GLU A 223 -2.72 -3.53 11.68
C GLU A 223 -3.61 -2.93 12.80
N TRP A 224 -3.40 -1.65 13.14
CA TRP A 224 -4.21 -0.91 14.11
C TRP A 224 -5.67 -0.64 13.65
N LEU A 225 -5.93 -0.47 12.34
CA LEU A 225 -7.23 0.04 11.86
C LEU A 225 -8.26 -1.03 11.46
N ALA A 226 -7.94 -2.32 11.58
CA ALA A 226 -8.87 -3.45 11.44
C ALA A 226 -9.93 -3.34 10.32
N THR A 227 -9.51 -2.80 9.17
CA THR A 227 -10.36 -2.51 8.00
C THR A 227 -10.92 -3.79 7.37
N TYR A 228 -11.85 -3.64 6.42
CA TYR A 228 -12.34 -4.79 5.64
C TYR A 228 -11.22 -5.47 4.86
N HIS A 229 -10.28 -4.69 4.33
CA HIS A 229 -9.14 -5.21 3.60
C HIS A 229 -8.22 -6.08 4.48
N ILE A 230 -7.98 -5.70 5.74
CA ILE A 230 -7.26 -6.58 6.70
C ILE A 230 -8.00 -7.90 6.94
N LYS A 231 -9.33 -7.84 7.04
CA LYS A 231 -10.16 -9.05 7.23
C LYS A 231 -10.09 -9.95 6.00
N HIS A 232 -10.08 -9.36 4.80
CA HIS A 232 -9.91 -10.05 3.54
C HIS A 232 -8.59 -10.83 3.50
N HIS A 233 -7.45 -10.19 3.75
CA HIS A 233 -6.15 -10.86 3.90
C HIS A 233 -6.15 -12.01 4.92
N THR A 234 -6.76 -11.78 6.08
CA THR A 234 -6.76 -12.78 7.15
C THR A 234 -7.60 -14.02 6.78
N ARG A 235 -8.76 -13.79 6.16
CA ARG A 235 -9.80 -14.80 5.92
C ARG A 235 -9.73 -15.42 4.53
N LEU A 236 -9.12 -14.72 3.57
CA LEU A 236 -9.24 -14.96 2.13
C LEU A 236 -10.71 -15.16 1.77
N ASP A 237 -11.50 -14.13 2.00
CA ASP A 237 -12.91 -14.07 1.62
C ASP A 237 -13.09 -13.24 0.34
N ALA A 238 -14.21 -13.39 -0.36
CA ALA A 238 -14.42 -12.74 -1.66
C ALA A 238 -14.72 -11.23 -1.58
N VAL A 239 -14.14 -10.50 -0.63
CA VAL A 239 -14.26 -9.03 -0.54
C VAL A 239 -13.10 -8.40 -1.31
N TYR A 240 -13.36 -7.97 -2.54
CA TYR A 240 -12.30 -7.43 -3.43
C TYR A 240 -12.19 -5.91 -3.44
N THR A 241 -12.92 -5.20 -2.60
CA THR A 241 -13.02 -3.73 -2.58
C THR A 241 -12.16 -3.11 -1.48
N VAL A 242 -11.70 -1.86 -1.65
CA VAL A 242 -10.96 -1.09 -0.63
C VAL A 242 -11.88 -0.26 0.25
N TYR A 243 -12.81 0.49 -0.37
CA TYR A 243 -13.60 1.52 0.34
C TYR A 243 -14.97 1.03 0.79
N ILE A 244 -15.60 0.15 -0.01
CA ILE A 244 -16.91 -0.43 0.30
C ILE A 244 -16.76 -1.90 0.70
N ASN A 245 -17.73 -2.47 1.41
CA ASN A 245 -17.75 -3.90 1.72
C ASN A 245 -18.64 -4.62 0.71
N GLN A 246 -18.08 -5.00 -0.43
CA GLN A 246 -18.77 -5.72 -1.50
C GLN A 246 -18.18 -7.10 -1.69
N ARG A 247 -19.03 -8.13 -1.67
CA ARG A 247 -18.64 -9.54 -1.83
C ARG A 247 -18.87 -10.04 -3.26
N GLY A 248 -17.90 -10.76 -3.80
CA GLY A 248 -18.02 -11.60 -5.00
C GLY A 248 -18.39 -13.05 -4.67
N ASP A 249 -18.28 -13.92 -5.66
CA ASP A 249 -18.50 -15.37 -5.49
C ASP A 249 -17.24 -16.05 -4.93
N ALA A 250 -17.30 -16.50 -3.68
CA ALA A 250 -16.19 -17.16 -3.00
C ALA A 250 -15.71 -18.46 -3.66
N ARG A 251 -16.49 -19.05 -4.58
CA ARG A 251 -16.05 -20.23 -5.34
C ARG A 251 -15.03 -19.89 -6.43
N LEU A 252 -15.00 -18.63 -6.87
CA LEU A 252 -14.08 -18.16 -7.89
C LEU A 252 -12.74 -17.71 -7.31
N ASP A 253 -12.69 -17.44 -6.00
CA ASP A 253 -11.44 -17.12 -5.30
C ASP A 253 -10.50 -18.32 -5.25
N LYS A 254 -9.47 -18.30 -6.09
CA LYS A 254 -8.51 -19.40 -6.22
C LYS A 254 -7.32 -19.27 -5.27
N ILE A 255 -7.08 -18.08 -4.70
CA ILE A 255 -5.91 -17.85 -3.83
C ILE A 255 -5.93 -18.74 -2.60
N LYS A 256 -7.10 -18.95 -2.03
CA LYS A 256 -7.27 -19.81 -0.84
C LYS A 256 -6.75 -21.24 -1.06
N ASN A 257 -6.80 -21.74 -2.30
CA ASN A 257 -6.33 -23.09 -2.64
C ASN A 257 -4.81 -23.14 -2.85
N LEU A 258 -4.18 -22.00 -3.18
CA LEU A 258 -2.74 -21.90 -3.38
C LEU A 258 -1.99 -21.66 -2.08
N LEU A 259 -2.57 -20.85 -1.17
CA LEU A 259 -1.90 -20.46 0.06
C LEU A 259 -1.72 -21.64 1.03
N LYS A 260 -0.47 -21.94 1.35
CA LYS A 260 -0.08 -22.88 2.41
C LYS A 260 0.07 -22.14 3.73
N ARG A 261 -0.58 -22.63 4.78
CA ARG A 261 -0.48 -22.05 6.14
C ARG A 261 0.51 -22.87 6.98
N PRO A 262 1.53 -22.24 7.59
CA PRO A 262 2.43 -22.95 8.49
C PRO A 262 1.68 -23.57 9.68
N PRO A 263 2.16 -24.68 10.25
CA PRO A 263 1.60 -25.25 11.47
C PRO A 263 1.56 -24.23 12.61
N LYS A 264 0.55 -24.33 13.48
CA LYS A 264 0.37 -23.40 14.60
C LYS A 264 1.60 -23.28 15.50
N HIS A 265 2.41 -24.32 15.67
CA HIS A 265 3.61 -24.27 16.50
C HIS A 265 4.77 -23.46 15.89
N VAL A 266 4.75 -23.21 14.57
CA VAL A 266 5.73 -22.36 13.87
C VAL A 266 5.34 -20.88 13.96
N LEU A 267 4.03 -20.60 13.99
CA LEU A 267 3.46 -19.26 14.19
C LEU A 267 3.23 -18.90 15.67
N GLN A 268 3.24 -19.97 16.49
CA GLN A 268 3.58 -20.09 17.90
C GLN A 268 4.27 -18.86 18.37
#